data_AF-A0ABF7QUF4-F1
#
_entry.id   AF-A0ABF7QUF4-F1
#
_cell.length_a   1.000
_cell.length_b   1.000
_cell.length_c   1.000
_cell.angle_alpha   90.00
_cell.angle_beta   90.00
_cell.angle_gamma   90.00
#
_symmetry.space_group_name_H-M   'P 1'
#
loop_
_entity.id
_entity.type
_entity.pdbx_description
1 polymer ?
#
loop_
_entity_poly.entity_id
_entity_poly.type
_entity_poly.pdbx_seq_one_letter_code
_entity_poly.pdbx_strand_id
1 'polypeptide(L)'
;MPAKSDDQHKIDIKYLSDNPVKAATDKSTRFSLGGIGFIQGMIVYIARNADGTDEVAVEICPDPDAVNTDKLWSVVAKPAHGLDSTKSENPLWVAIKLKNQFKDAYQGFLIV
;
A
#
# COMPACT_ATOMS: atom_id res chain seq x y z
N MET A 1 39.03 -7.52 7.09
CA MET A 1 37.62 -7.67 7.52
C MET A 1 36.76 -7.11 6.40
N PRO A 2 36.03 -7.92 5.61
CA PRO A 2 35.09 -7.36 4.64
C PRO A 2 33.81 -6.94 5.36
N ALA A 3 33.28 -5.79 4.94
CA ALA A 3 32.07 -5.18 5.46
C ALA A 3 30.88 -6.14 5.33
N LYS A 4 30.11 -6.27 6.41
CA LYS A 4 28.83 -6.98 6.40
C LYS A 4 27.96 -6.36 5.32
N SER A 5 27.47 -7.20 4.40
CA SER A 5 26.42 -6.85 3.45
C SER A 5 25.37 -5.99 4.13
N ASP A 6 25.12 -4.81 3.57
CA ASP A 6 23.91 -4.05 3.84
C ASP A 6 22.73 -5.03 3.79
N ASP A 7 22.11 -5.24 4.95
CA ASP A 7 20.83 -5.92 5.09
C ASP A 7 19.86 -5.26 4.10
N GLN A 8 19.68 -5.89 2.94
CA GLN A 8 18.64 -5.51 2.00
C GLN A 8 17.33 -5.91 2.67
N HIS A 9 16.82 -5.04 3.55
CA HIS A 9 15.62 -5.25 4.34
C HIS A 9 14.49 -5.61 3.38
N LYS A 10 14.14 -6.91 3.36
CA LYS A 10 13.21 -7.47 2.39
C LYS A 10 11.79 -7.12 2.81
N ILE A 11 11.10 -6.39 1.94
CA ILE A 11 9.73 -5.93 2.14
C ILE A 11 8.91 -6.56 1.03
N ASP A 12 7.82 -7.23 1.40
CA ASP A 12 7.04 -8.05 0.48
C ASP A 12 5.59 -8.09 0.97
N ILE A 13 4.67 -7.64 0.11
CA ILE A 13 3.23 -7.63 0.34
C ILE A 13 2.68 -8.96 -0.19
N LYS A 14 2.13 -9.78 0.71
CA LYS A 14 1.58 -11.09 0.39
C LYS A 14 0.09 -11.07 0.09
N TYR A 15 -0.66 -10.18 0.74
CA TYR A 15 -2.09 -10.07 0.57
C TYR A 15 -2.62 -8.73 1.12
N LEU A 16 -3.87 -8.42 0.78
CA LEU A 16 -4.67 -7.36 1.38
C LEU A 16 -5.80 -8.01 2.19
N SER A 17 -6.19 -7.42 3.33
CA SER A 17 -7.28 -7.93 4.18
C SER A 17 -8.59 -8.10 3.42
N ASP A 18 -8.86 -7.14 2.54
CA ASP A 18 -9.97 -7.13 1.61
C ASP A 18 -9.39 -7.24 0.21
N ASN A 19 -9.74 -8.28 -0.53
CA ASN A 19 -9.25 -8.48 -1.89
C ASN A 19 -10.42 -8.66 -2.87
N PRO A 20 -10.76 -7.63 -3.68
CA PRO A 20 -10.14 -6.31 -3.73
C PRO A 20 -10.61 -5.38 -2.60
N VAL A 21 -9.75 -4.45 -2.19
CA VAL A 21 -10.11 -3.30 -1.34
C VAL A 21 -10.98 -2.37 -2.17
N LYS A 22 -12.18 -2.05 -1.69
CA LYS A 22 -13.11 -1.11 -2.35
C LYS A 22 -13.17 0.18 -1.55
N ALA A 23 -12.57 1.24 -2.09
CA ALA A 23 -12.57 2.55 -1.46
C ALA A 23 -13.51 3.49 -2.21
N ALA A 24 -14.52 4.00 -1.51
CA ALA A 24 -15.43 4.97 -2.09
C ALA A 24 -14.82 6.38 -2.03
N THR A 25 -15.06 7.18 -3.06
CA THR A 25 -14.66 8.59 -3.07
C THR A 25 -15.26 9.31 -1.86
N ASP A 26 -14.49 10.25 -1.28
CA ASP A 26 -14.86 11.04 -0.10
C ASP A 26 -15.11 10.22 1.19
N LYS A 27 -14.81 8.92 1.20
CA LYS A 27 -14.91 8.06 2.38
C LYS A 27 -13.55 7.50 2.79
N SER A 28 -13.39 7.32 4.09
CA SER A 28 -12.25 6.62 4.66
C SER A 28 -12.52 5.12 4.65
N THR A 29 -11.67 4.36 3.98
CA THR A 29 -11.73 2.89 3.93
C THR A 29 -10.51 2.33 4.65
N ARG A 30 -10.74 1.56 5.72
CA ARG A 30 -9.68 0.86 6.44
C ARG A 30 -9.39 -0.47 5.75
N PHE A 31 -8.11 -0.82 5.63
CA PHE A 31 -7.66 -2.15 5.18
C PHE A 31 -6.27 -2.44 5.74
N SER A 32 -5.84 -3.69 5.66
CA SER A 32 -4.51 -4.10 6.12
C SER A 32 -3.72 -4.77 4.99
N LEU A 33 -2.41 -4.52 4.96
CA LEU A 33 -1.44 -5.23 4.15
C LEU A 33 -0.83 -6.34 5.00
N GLY A 34 -0.92 -7.57 4.52
CA GLY A 34 -0.26 -8.73 5.11
C GLY A 34 1.00 -9.06 4.33
N GLY A 35 2.10 -9.33 5.01
CA GLY A 35 3.39 -9.49 4.35
C GLY A 35 4.54 -9.76 5.31
N ILE A 36 5.73 -9.33 4.92
CA ILE A 36 6.94 -9.39 5.76
C ILE A 36 7.75 -8.11 5.67
N GLY A 37 8.47 -7.82 6.75
CA GLY A 37 9.46 -6.76 6.79
C GLY A 37 8.85 -5.36 6.90
N PHE A 38 7.62 -5.20 7.38
CA PHE A 38 7.08 -3.87 7.57
C PHE A 38 7.73 -3.16 8.78
N ILE A 39 8.14 -1.91 8.60
CA ILE A 39 8.85 -1.11 9.61
C ILE A 39 8.39 0.34 9.58
N GLN A 40 8.60 1.04 10.70
CA GLN A 40 8.33 2.47 10.81
C GLN A 40 9.09 3.28 9.75
N GLY A 41 8.42 4.27 9.14
CA GLY A 41 8.98 5.12 8.08
C GLY A 41 8.72 4.63 6.65
N MET A 42 8.02 3.51 6.49
CA MET A 42 7.41 3.14 5.21
C MET A 42 6.21 4.03 4.87
N ILE A 43 6.00 4.23 3.57
CA ILE A 43 4.85 4.93 3.03
C ILE A 43 4.13 3.95 2.11
N VAL A 44 2.84 3.72 2.38
CA VAL A 44 1.93 3.01 1.50
C VAL A 44 1.29 4.03 0.56
N TYR A 45 1.10 3.69 -0.71
CA TYR A 45 0.46 4.55 -1.69
C TYR A 45 -0.23 3.71 -2.78
N ILE A 46 -1.08 4.34 -3.60
CA ILE A 46 -1.78 3.66 -4.69
C ILE A 46 -1.15 4.06 -6.02
N ALA A 47 -0.93 3.09 -6.91
CA ALA A 47 -0.32 3.28 -8.22
C ALA A 47 -1.13 2.58 -9.32
N ARG A 48 -1.01 3.07 -10.56
CA ARG A 48 -1.59 2.36 -11.71
C ARG A 48 -0.72 1.21 -12.21
N ASN A 49 0.59 1.29 -11.99
CA ASN A 49 1.55 0.32 -12.50
C ASN A 49 2.16 -0.55 -11.38
N ALA A 50 2.56 -1.77 -11.74
CA ALA A 50 3.12 -2.76 -10.81
C ALA A 50 4.49 -2.37 -10.24
N ASP A 51 5.23 -1.49 -10.92
CA ASP A 51 6.51 -0.94 -10.47
C ASP A 51 6.34 0.26 -9.51
N GLY A 52 5.09 0.57 -9.15
CA GLY A 52 4.77 1.69 -8.26
C GLY A 52 4.86 3.07 -8.94
N THR A 53 4.89 3.13 -10.27
CA THR A 53 4.80 4.40 -11.03
C THR A 53 3.34 4.79 -11.33
N ASP A 54 3.13 6.04 -11.74
CA ASP A 54 1.79 6.63 -11.94
C ASP A 54 0.95 6.58 -10.65
N GLU A 55 1.45 7.28 -9.62
CA GLU A 55 0.82 7.42 -8.31
C GLU A 55 -0.57 8.08 -8.45
N VAL A 56 -1.58 7.43 -7.88
CA VAL A 56 -2.97 7.90 -7.89
C VAL A 56 -3.20 8.74 -6.64
N ALA A 57 -4.01 9.80 -6.75
CA ALA A 57 -4.32 10.73 -5.67
C ALA A 57 -5.23 10.11 -4.58
N VAL A 58 -4.76 9.04 -3.93
CA VAL A 58 -5.38 8.40 -2.78
C VAL A 58 -4.48 8.65 -1.58
N GLU A 59 -4.97 9.39 -0.59
CA GLU A 59 -4.26 9.56 0.66
C GLU A 59 -4.31 8.24 1.43
N ILE A 60 -3.13 7.73 1.80
CA ILE A 60 -3.00 6.53 2.64
C ILE A 60 -2.30 6.93 3.93
N CYS A 61 -3.00 6.76 5.05
CA CYS A 61 -2.47 7.05 6.37
C CYS A 61 -2.39 5.77 7.20
N PRO A 62 -1.37 5.57 8.05
CA PRO A 62 -1.39 4.50 9.05
C PRO A 62 -2.65 4.60 9.92
N ASP A 63 -3.29 3.47 10.19
CA ASP A 63 -4.44 3.46 11.10
C ASP A 63 -3.94 3.66 12.55
N PRO A 64 -4.28 4.78 13.23
CA PRO A 64 -3.80 5.06 14.58
C PRO A 64 -4.40 4.12 15.62
N ASP A 65 -5.53 3.48 15.31
CA ASP A 65 -6.24 2.59 16.23
C ASP A 65 -5.79 1.13 16.11
N ALA A 66 -4.91 0.83 15.14
CA ALA A 66 -4.52 -0.53 14.80
C ALA A 66 -3.09 -0.88 15.27
N VAL A 67 -2.91 -2.14 15.68
CA VAL A 67 -1.59 -2.68 16.01
C VAL A 67 -0.89 -3.07 14.71
N ASN A 68 0.19 -2.36 14.39
CA ASN A 68 1.08 -2.71 13.29
C ASN A 68 2.19 -3.63 13.79
N THR A 69 2.49 -4.66 13.00
CA THR A 69 3.56 -5.64 13.25
C THR A 69 4.48 -5.69 12.03
N ASP A 70 5.56 -6.46 12.12
CA ASP A 70 6.44 -6.75 11.00
C ASP A 70 5.75 -7.50 9.85
N LYS A 71 4.55 -8.06 10.09
CA LYS A 71 3.79 -8.88 9.14
C LYS A 71 2.43 -8.33 8.75
N LEU A 72 1.92 -7.35 9.50
CA LEU A 72 0.60 -6.78 9.29
C LEU A 72 0.67 -5.29 9.47
N TRP A 73 0.25 -4.55 8.46
CA TRP A 73 0.24 -3.11 8.47
C TRP A 73 -1.14 -2.59 8.10
N SER A 74 -1.81 -1.93 9.04
CA SER A 74 -3.16 -1.39 8.86
C SER A 74 -3.10 0.08 8.45
N VAL A 75 -3.87 0.42 7.43
CA VAL A 75 -3.95 1.77 6.86
C VAL A 75 -5.38 2.18 6.59
N VAL A 76 -5.56 3.48 6.39
CA VAL A 76 -6.80 4.12 5.97
C VAL A 76 -6.57 4.78 4.61
N ALA A 77 -7.32 4.35 3.60
CA ALA A 77 -7.38 5.01 2.30
C ALA A 77 -8.47 6.06 2.24
N LYS A 78 -8.15 7.19 1.61
CA LYS A 78 -9.08 8.25 1.27
C LYS A 78 -8.83 8.70 -0.17
N PRO A 79 -9.59 8.18 -1.15
CA PRO A 79 -9.52 8.68 -2.51
C PRO A 79 -9.91 10.16 -2.56
N ALA A 80 -9.15 10.98 -3.28
CA ALA A 80 -9.48 12.38 -3.52
C ALA A 80 -10.81 12.54 -4.26
N HIS A 81 -11.47 13.67 -4.03
CA HIS A 81 -12.74 14.02 -4.67
C HIS A 81 -12.58 14.06 -6.20
N GLY A 82 -13.56 13.49 -6.93
CA GLY A 82 -13.58 13.50 -8.39
C GLY A 82 -12.65 12.49 -9.07
N LEU A 83 -12.05 11.54 -8.33
CA LEU A 83 -11.35 10.40 -8.93
C LEU A 83 -12.34 9.48 -9.65
N ASP A 84 -11.98 9.11 -10.88
CA ASP A 84 -12.73 8.12 -11.66
C ASP A 84 -12.73 6.76 -10.98
N SER A 85 -13.87 6.08 -11.04
CA SER A 85 -13.98 4.72 -10.54
C SER A 85 -13.09 3.77 -11.34
N THR A 86 -12.52 2.80 -10.62
CA THR A 86 -11.66 1.79 -11.23
C THR A 86 -12.51 0.61 -11.70
N LYS A 87 -12.25 0.11 -12.90
CA LYS A 87 -12.90 -1.11 -13.39
C LYS A 87 -12.39 -2.32 -12.62
N SER A 88 -13.29 -3.21 -12.21
CA SER A 88 -12.94 -4.46 -11.51
C SER A 88 -11.96 -5.35 -12.28
N GLU A 89 -11.92 -5.23 -13.61
CA GLU A 89 -11.03 -5.98 -14.51
C GLU A 89 -9.57 -5.50 -14.46
N ASN A 90 -9.33 -4.28 -13.99
CA ASN A 90 -7.98 -3.72 -13.88
C ASN A 90 -7.81 -2.97 -12.55
N PRO A 91 -7.70 -3.69 -11.42
CA PRO A 91 -7.48 -3.07 -10.12
C PRO A 91 -6.15 -2.32 -10.07
N LEU A 92 -6.12 -1.26 -9.26
CA LEU A 92 -4.92 -0.51 -8.93
C LEU A 92 -4.00 -1.33 -8.00
N TRP A 93 -2.76 -0.87 -7.91
CA TRP A 93 -1.70 -1.46 -7.13
C TRP A 93 -1.56 -0.73 -5.80
N VAL A 94 -1.53 -1.47 -4.70
CA VAL A 94 -1.11 -0.96 -3.40
C VAL A 94 0.39 -1.14 -3.31
N ALA A 95 1.13 -0.05 -3.29
CA ALA A 95 2.59 -0.02 -3.31
C ALA A 95 3.16 0.48 -1.99
N ILE A 96 4.40 0.05 -1.68
CA ILE A 96 5.17 0.53 -0.54
C ILE A 96 6.48 1.15 -1.04
N LYS A 97 6.82 2.32 -0.48
CA LYS A 97 8.14 2.93 -0.60
C LYS A 97 8.77 3.15 0.77
N LEU A 98 10.10 3.01 0.83
CA LEU A 98 10.93 3.30 2.00
C LEU A 98 12.05 4.23 1.58
N LYS A 99 12.22 5.36 2.28
CA LYS A 99 13.20 6.41 1.91
C LYS A 99 13.07 6.83 0.44
N ASN A 100 11.82 7.01 -0.03
CA ASN A 100 11.46 7.35 -1.40
C ASN A 100 11.89 6.32 -2.48
N GLN A 101 12.27 5.10 -2.09
CA GLN A 101 12.54 4.01 -3.01
C GLN A 101 11.37 3.03 -3.00
N PHE A 102 10.86 2.69 -4.17
CA PHE A 102 9.91 1.59 -4.36
C PHE A 102 10.49 0.29 -3.77
N LYS A 103 9.62 -0.49 -3.13
CA LYS A 103 10.00 -1.77 -2.50
C LYS A 103 9.17 -2.92 -3.01
N ASP A 104 7.85 -2.77 -3.02
CA ASP A 104 6.95 -3.79 -3.51
C ASP A 104 5.55 -3.24 -3.81
N ALA A 105 4.76 -3.99 -4.58
CA ALA A 105 3.36 -3.69 -4.86
C ALA A 105 2.50 -4.96 -4.97
N TYR A 106 1.23 -4.83 -4.57
CA TYR A 106 0.23 -5.88 -4.68
C TYR A 106 -1.02 -5.35 -5.37
N GLN A 107 -1.49 -6.04 -6.41
CA GLN A 107 -2.68 -5.64 -7.15
C GLN A 107 -3.95 -6.00 -6.38
N GLY A 108 -4.87 -5.05 -6.21
CA GLY A 108 -6.13 -5.35 -5.53
C GLY A 108 -6.88 -4.15 -4.94
N PHE A 109 -6.70 -2.95 -5.46
CA PHE A 109 -7.40 -1.76 -4.98
C PHE A 109 -8.37 -1.21 -6.03
N LEU A 110 -9.60 -0.90 -5.64
CA LEU A 110 -10.65 -0.37 -6.51
C LEU A 110 -11.23 0.91 -5.91
N ILE A 111 -11.32 1.95 -6.74
CA ILE A 111 -12.10 3.16 -6.43
C ILE A 111 -13.55 2.91 -6.90
N VAL A 112 -14.53 3.09 -6.01
CA VAL A 112 -15.96 2.81 -6.27
C VAL A 112 -16.87 4.02 -6.06
#